data_AF-A0A953VUV4-F1
#
_entry.id   AF-A0A953VUV4-F1
#
_cell.length_a   1.000
_cell.length_b   1.000
_cell.length_c   1.000
_cell.angle_alpha   90.00
_cell.angle_beta   90.00
_cell.angle_gamma   90.00
#
_symmetry.space_group_name_H-M   'P 1'
#
loop_
_entity.id
_entity.type
_entity.pdbx_description
1 polymer ?
#
loop_
_entity_poly.entity_id
_entity_poly.type
_entity_poly.pdbx_seq_one_letter_code
_entity_poly.pdbx_strand_id
1 'polypeptide(L)' 'NQWVLTLDGGAVLLAEDARKLVLTAWQERKKEERQHTFLGEKAPLGLFPWLQAQMLARHLRGDLDAYPSWFWK' A
#
# COMPACT_ATOMS: atom_id res chain seq x y z
N ASN A 1 -2.40 -21.39 19.09
CA ASN A 1 -1.52 -20.20 19.19
C ASN A 1 -2.43 -18.99 19.37
N GLN A 2 -2.14 -18.07 20.29
CA GLN A 2 -2.99 -16.90 20.58
C GLN A 2 -3.20 -15.94 19.40
N TRP A 3 -2.36 -16.02 18.37
CA TRP A 3 -2.39 -15.10 17.23
C TRP A 3 -3.29 -15.55 16.07
N VAL A 4 -3.67 -16.82 16.00
CA VAL A 4 -4.42 -17.38 14.87
C VAL A 4 -5.47 -18.40 15.32
N LEU A 5 -6.57 -18.46 14.56
CA LEU A 5 -7.63 -19.46 14.69
C LEU A 5 -7.51 -20.45 13.53
N THR A 6 -7.54 -21.75 13.82
CA THR A 6 -7.58 -22.80 12.78
C THR A 6 -9.00 -23.35 12.72
N LEU A 7 -9.61 -23.32 11.54
CA LEU A 7 -10.95 -23.86 11.30
C LEU A 7 -10.86 -25.36 10.96
N ASP A 8 -11.97 -26.07 11.13
CA ASP A 8 -12.05 -27.53 10.90
C ASP A 8 -11.65 -27.95 9.46
N GLY A 9 -11.82 -27.04 8.49
CA GLY A 9 -11.38 -27.22 7.10
C GLY A 9 -9.90 -26.90 6.82
N GLY A 10 -9.09 -26.63 7.85
CA GLY A 10 -7.66 -26.30 7.71
C GLY A 10 -7.36 -24.82 7.39
N ALA A 11 -8.38 -23.97 7.25
CA ALA A 11 -8.19 -22.54 7.07
C ALA A 11 -7.61 -21.90 8.35
N VAL A 12 -6.68 -20.95 8.18
CA VAL A 12 -6.06 -20.21 9.28
C VAL A 12 -6.44 -18.74 9.18
N LEU A 13 -7.03 -18.20 10.25
CA LEU A 13 -7.46 -16.82 10.35
C LEU A 13 -6.65 -16.08 11.41
N LEU A 14 -6.48 -14.77 11.26
CA LEU A 14 -5.98 -13.93 12.35
C LEU A 14 -7.01 -13.89 13.48
N ALA A 15 -6.54 -14.10 14.71
CA ALA A 15 -7.33 -13.82 15.90
C ALA A 15 -7.67 -12.32 15.98
N GLU A 16 -8.63 -11.94 16.82
CA GLU A 16 -9.12 -10.56 16.87
C GLU A 16 -8.01 -9.54 17.17
N ASP A 17 -7.19 -9.81 18.18
CA ASP A 17 -6.10 -8.91 18.57
C ASP A 17 -4.99 -8.87 17.52
N ALA A 18 -4.69 -10.00 16.88
CA ALA A 18 -3.76 -10.06 15.77
C ALA A 18 -4.25 -9.22 14.57
N ARG A 19 -5.55 -9.32 14.25
CA ARG A 19 -6.18 -8.53 13.19
C ARG A 19 -6.12 -7.03 13.51
N LYS A 20 -6.44 -6.64 14.75
CA LYS A 20 -6.33 -5.24 15.20
C LYS A 20 -4.89 -4.74 15.07
N LEU A 21 -3.91 -5.51 15.53
CA LEU A 21 -2.49 -5.16 15.43
C LEU A 21 -2.07 -4.91 13.98
N VAL A 22 -2.39 -5.83 13.07
CA VAL A 22 -2.05 -5.71 11.64
C VAL A 22 -2.73 -4.49 11.02
N LEU A 23 -4.03 -4.29 11.28
CA LEU A 23 -4.77 -3.17 10.73
C LEU A 23 -4.25 -1.83 11.26
N THR A 24 -3.96 -1.71 12.55
CA THR A 24 -3.37 -0.50 13.12
C THR A 24 -2.01 -0.21 12.51
N ALA A 25 -1.10 -1.18 12.48
CA ALA A 25 0.22 -1.01 11.87
C ALA A 25 0.13 -0.61 10.39
N TRP A 26 -0.82 -1.20 9.64
CA TRP A 26 -1.07 -0.84 8.26
C TRP A 26 -1.60 0.59 8.10
N GLN A 27 -2.54 1.02 8.94
CA GLN A 27 -3.06 2.38 8.90
C GLN A 27 -1.99 3.41 9.25
N GLU A 28 -1.15 3.15 10.25
CA GLU A 28 -0.04 4.04 10.60
C GLU A 28 1.00 4.11 9.48
N ARG A 29 1.37 2.97 8.89
CA ARG A 29 2.29 2.93 7.75
C ARG A 29 1.81 3.76 6.57
N LYS A 30 0.50 3.77 6.28
CA LYS A 30 -0.06 4.60 5.19
C LYS A 30 0.05 6.11 5.46
N LYS A 31 0.13 6.53 6.73
CA LYS A 31 0.28 7.94 7.10
C LYS A 31 1.72 8.44 7.01
N GLU A 32 2.71 7.54 7.01
CA GLU A 32 4.12 7.90 6.88
C GLU A 32 4.34 8.75 5.62
N GLU A 33 4.88 9.95 5.77
CA GLU A 33 5.28 10.77 4.63
C GLU A 33 6.56 10.23 4.00
N ARG A 34 6.54 10.07 2.69
CA ARG A 34 7.68 9.63 1.88
C ARG A 34 7.81 10.53 0.66
N GLN A 35 9.02 10.71 0.17
CA GLN A 35 9.25 11.41 -1.09
C GLN A 35 8.97 10.47 -2.27
N HIS A 36 8.14 10.90 -3.21
CA HIS A 36 7.87 10.17 -4.44
C HIS A 36 9.01 10.38 -5.44
N THR A 37 9.83 9.37 -5.70
CA THR A 37 11.09 9.46 -6.48
C THR A 37 10.96 10.10 -7.85
N PHE A 38 9.86 9.86 -8.57
CA PHE A 38 9.62 10.48 -9.88
C PHE A 38 9.07 11.91 -9.81
N LEU A 39 8.26 12.22 -8.78
CA LEU A 39 7.58 13.53 -8.67
C LEU A 39 8.44 14.54 -7.90
N GLY A 40 9.37 14.06 -7.07
CA GLY A 40 10.17 14.89 -6.16
C GLY A 40 9.40 15.39 -4.94
N GLU A 41 8.10 15.13 -4.84
CA GLU A 41 7.21 15.63 -3.79
C GLU A 41 7.07 14.66 -2.62
N LYS A 42 6.84 15.19 -1.41
CA LYS A 42 6.47 14.38 -0.24
C LYS A 42 4.96 14.17 -0.21
N ALA A 43 4.54 12.94 0.08
CA ALA A 43 3.14 12.61 0.32
C ALA A 43 3.03 11.41 1.28
N PRO A 44 1.85 11.21 1.91
CA PRO A 44 1.59 9.99 2.68
C PRO A 44 1.73 8.75 1.79
N LEU A 45 2.38 7.70 2.29
CA LEU A 45 2.58 6.45 1.54
C LEU A 45 1.24 5.85 1.06
N GLY A 46 0.17 6.02 1.82
CA GLY A 46 -1.18 5.59 1.45
C GLY A 46 -1.74 6.26 0.18
N LEU A 47 -1.19 7.41 -0.24
CA LEU A 47 -1.57 8.12 -1.46
C LEU A 47 -0.83 7.60 -2.69
N PHE A 48 0.26 6.83 -2.52
CA PHE A 48 1.13 6.44 -3.63
C PHE A 48 0.42 5.58 -4.68
N PRO A 49 -0.45 4.61 -4.33
CA PRO A 49 -1.22 3.88 -5.33
C PRO A 49 -2.09 4.79 -6.21
N TRP A 50 -2.65 5.86 -5.63
CA TRP A 50 -3.43 6.84 -6.39
C TRP A 50 -2.55 7.71 -7.31
N LEU A 51 -1.39 8.17 -6.83
CA LEU A 51 -0.40 8.87 -7.67
C LEU A 51 0.04 7.98 -8.86
N GLN A 52 0.29 6.71 -8.60
CA GLN A 52 0.65 5.72 -9.62
C GLN A 52 -0.48 5.50 -10.64
N ALA A 53 -1.73 5.39 -10.19
CA ALA A 53 -2.89 5.29 -11.07
C ALA A 53 -3.03 6.53 -11.98
N GLN A 54 -2.77 7.74 -11.45
CA GLN A 54 -2.80 8.95 -12.27
C GLN A 54 -1.69 8.99 -13.32
N MET A 55 -0.46 8.61 -12.97
CA MET A 55 0.64 8.54 -13.93
C MET A 55 0.37 7.49 -15.02
N LEU A 56 -0.20 6.34 -14.66
CA LEU A 56 -0.63 5.34 -15.62
C LEU A 56 -1.71 5.91 -16.56
N ALA A 57 -2.72 6.59 -16.01
CA ALA A 57 -3.78 7.19 -16.82
C ALA A 57 -3.25 8.25 -17.79
N ARG A 58 -2.27 9.06 -17.37
CA ARG A 58 -1.58 10.04 -18.24
C ARG A 58 -0.82 9.34 -19.36
N HIS A 59 -0.11 8.26 -19.05
CA HIS A 59 0.59 7.48 -20.07
C HIS A 59 -0.38 6.88 -21.11
N LEU A 60 -1.49 6.30 -20.66
CA LEU A 60 -2.51 5.73 -21.55
C LEU A 60 -3.16 6.77 -22.48
N ARG A 61 -3.23 8.04 -22.07
CA ARG A 61 -3.72 9.14 -22.91
C ARG A 61 -2.66 9.75 -23.82
N GLY A 62 -1.40 9.35 -23.69
CA GLY A 62 -0.27 9.99 -24.38
C GLY A 62 0.19 11.31 -23.76
N ASP A 63 -0.33 11.66 -22.57
CA ASP A 63 0.11 12.85 -21.81
C ASP A 63 1.48 12.64 -21.14
N LEU A 64 2.00 11.41 -21.17
CA LEU A 64 3.26 11.00 -20.57
C LEU A 64 3.92 9.92 -21.44
N ASP A 65 5.16 10.15 -21.87
CA ASP A 65 5.88 9.27 -22.82
C ASP A 65 5.99 7.83 -22.33
N ALA A 66 6.20 7.64 -21.03
CA ALA A 66 6.28 6.33 -20.39
C ALA A 66 5.69 6.37 -18.99
N TYR A 67 5.05 5.28 -18.56
CA TYR A 67 4.62 5.12 -17.18
C TYR A 67 5.84 4.83 -16.26
N PRO A 68 6.16 5.71 -15.30
CA PRO A 68 7.27 5.50 -14.38
C PRO A 68 6.86 4.53 -13.26
N SER A 69 7.55 3.40 -13.16
CA SER A 69 7.37 2.47 -12.05
C SER A 69 7.78 3.09 -10.71
N TRP A 70 7.06 2.74 -9.64
CA TRP A 70 7.47 3.07 -8.29
C TRP A 70 8.74 2.30 -7.90
N PHE A 71 9.84 3.01 -7.62
CA PHE A 71 11.04 2.41 -7.03
C PHE A 71 11.04 2.63 -5.52
N TRP A 72 10.88 1.52 -4.77
CA TRP A 72 10.97 1.52 -3.32
C TRP A 72 12.41 1.21 -2.88
N LYS A 73 13.03 2.12 -2.12
CA LYS A 73 14.23 1.89 -1.32
C LYS A 73 13.97 2.34 0.10
#